data_AF-A0A947GXU8-F1
#
_entry.id   AF-A0A947GXU8-F1
#
_cell.length_a   1.000
_cell.length_b   1.000
_cell.length_c   1.000
_cell.angle_alpha   90.00
_cell.angle_beta   90.00
_cell.angle_gamma   90.00
#
_symmetry.space_group_name_H-M   'P 1'
#
loop_
_entity.id
_entity.type
_entity.pdbx_description
1 polymer ?
#
loop_
_entity_poly.entity_id
_entity_poly.type
_entity_poly.pdbx_seq_one_letter_code
_entity_poly.pdbx_strand_id
1 'polypeptide(L)'
;MRQQPQTAKGTIFISLEDETGPVNVIVWKSLRQRQRAEVLHARLLAVYGVWQRSEESGHDGQPGFGAVRNLVAHRLEDLTPLLGRLGTSSRDFH
;
A
#
# COMPACT_ATOMS: atom_id res chain seq x y z
N MET A 1 0.99 7.00 -0.44
CA MET A 1 -0.05 7.62 -1.31
C MET A 1 -1.34 6.80 -1.24
N ARG A 2 -2.53 7.40 -1.40
CA ARG A 2 -3.82 6.65 -1.46
C ARG A 2 -4.61 7.08 -2.68
N GLN A 3 -5.09 6.14 -3.49
CA GLN A 3 -5.84 6.39 -4.70
C GLN A 3 -7.13 5.56 -4.75
N GLN A 4 -8.22 6.14 -5.25
CA GLN A 4 -9.46 5.44 -5.55
C GLN A 4 -9.93 5.81 -6.96
N PRO A 5 -9.49 5.07 -7.99
CA PRO A 5 -9.96 5.30 -9.36
C PRO A 5 -11.48 5.12 -9.42
N GLN A 6 -12.19 5.99 -10.17
CA GLN A 6 -13.65 5.92 -10.31
C GLN A 6 -14.12 4.56 -10.87
N THR A 7 -13.29 3.92 -11.69
CA THR A 7 -13.54 2.62 -12.33
C THR A 7 -13.27 1.42 -11.41
N ALA A 8 -12.62 1.60 -10.26
CA ALA A 8 -12.14 0.50 -9.40
C ALA A 8 -13.23 -0.13 -8.52
N LYS A 9 -14.52 0.08 -8.81
CA LYS A 9 -15.69 -0.47 -8.06
C LYS A 9 -15.59 -0.31 -6.53
N GLY A 10 -14.95 0.76 -6.06
CA GLY A 10 -14.77 1.05 -4.63
C GLY A 10 -13.53 0.40 -3.98
N THR A 11 -12.65 -0.22 -4.76
CA THR A 11 -11.30 -0.63 -4.33
C THR A 11 -10.41 0.60 -4.17
N ILE A 12 -9.62 0.61 -3.10
CA ILE A 12 -8.60 1.62 -2.81
C ILE A 12 -7.22 0.99 -3.02
N PHE A 13 -6.31 1.77 -3.60
CA PHE A 13 -4.91 1.44 -3.71
C PHE A 13 -4.12 2.31 -2.74
N ILE A 14 -3.29 1.71 -1.90
CA ILE A 14 -2.40 2.42 -0.97
C ILE A 14 -0.96 2.06 -1.36
N SER A 15 -0.16 3.05 -1.71
CA SER A 15 1.29 2.85 -1.87
C SER A 15 1.95 3.03 -0.51
N LEU A 16 2.55 1.96 -0.01
CA LEU A 16 3.41 1.92 1.17
C LEU A 16 4.86 1.90 0.74
N GLU A 17 5.70 2.63 1.44
CA GLU A 17 7.14 2.65 1.21
C GLU A 17 7.82 1.93 2.36
N ASP A 18 8.69 0.99 2.01
CA ASP A 18 9.42 0.13 2.92
C ASP A 18 10.90 0.12 2.51
N GLU A 19 11.80 -0.47 3.30
CA GLU A 19 13.25 -0.46 2.99
C GLU A 19 13.58 -1.13 1.65
N THR A 20 12.66 -1.95 1.14
CA THR A 20 12.83 -2.72 -0.09
C THR A 20 12.12 -2.12 -1.31
N GLY A 21 11.57 -0.90 -1.17
CA GLY A 21 10.87 -0.15 -2.22
C GLY A 21 9.35 -0.08 -2.03
N PRO A 22 8.63 0.52 -2.99
CA PRO A 22 7.20 0.71 -2.88
C PRO A 22 6.42 -0.61 -2.99
N VAL A 23 5.41 -0.77 -2.14
CA VAL A 23 4.43 -1.86 -2.14
C VAL A 23 3.04 -1.28 -2.40
N ASN A 24 2.35 -1.83 -3.39
CA ASN A 24 0.98 -1.45 -3.70
C ASN A 24 0.00 -2.34 -2.94
N VAL A 25 -0.68 -1.76 -1.96
CA VAL A 25 -1.69 -2.44 -1.17
C VAL A 25 -3.05 -2.27 -1.82
N ILE A 26 -3.72 -3.39 -2.08
CA ILE A 26 -5.05 -3.43 -2.68
C ILE A 26 -6.07 -3.66 -1.57
N VAL A 27 -6.89 -2.64 -1.31
CA VAL A 27 -7.92 -2.65 -0.26
C VAL A 27 -9.30 -2.73 -0.91
N TRP A 28 -9.96 -3.88 -0.75
CA TRP A 28 -11.27 -4.12 -1.32
C TRP A 28 -12.34 -3.31 -0.57
N LYS A 29 -13.44 -2.99 -1.26
CA LYS A 29 -14.55 -2.18 -0.72
C LYS A 29 -15.05 -2.71 0.64
N SER A 30 -15.18 -4.02 0.78
CA SER A 30 -15.65 -4.67 2.02
C SER A 30 -14.70 -4.43 3.19
N LEU A 31 -13.38 -4.53 2.98
CA LEU A 31 -12.39 -4.26 4.01
C LEU A 31 -12.37 -2.78 4.39
N ARG A 32 -12.38 -1.89 3.39
CA ARG A 32 -12.48 -0.44 3.59
C ARG A 32 -13.70 -0.06 4.44
N GLN A 33 -14.85 -0.68 4.20
CA GLN A 33 -16.07 -0.38 4.95
C GLN A 33 -15.95 -0.76 6.42
N ARG A 34 -15.23 -1.84 6.74
CA ARG A 34 -14.99 -2.30 8.11
C ARG A 34 -13.89 -1.52 8.84
N GLN A 35 -12.82 -1.17 8.11
CA GLN A 35 -11.60 -0.55 8.67
C GLN A 35 -11.34 0.82 8.05
N ARG A 36 -12.36 1.68 8.08
CA ARG A 36 -12.31 2.98 7.41
C ARG A 36 -11.29 3.93 8.05
N ALA A 37 -11.14 3.88 9.37
CA ALA A 37 -10.23 4.75 10.10
C ALA A 37 -8.77 4.44 9.74
N GLU A 38 -8.41 3.16 9.72
CA GLU A 38 -7.09 2.66 9.38
C GLU A 38 -6.73 3.00 7.93
N VAL A 39 -7.67 2.83 7.00
CA VAL A 39 -7.46 3.18 5.59
C VAL A 39 -7.21 4.67 5.40
N LEU A 40 -7.92 5.55 6.11
CA LEU A 40 -7.89 6.99 5.84
C LEU A 40 -6.87 7.75 6.68
N HIS A 41 -6.65 7.37 7.93
CA HIS A 41 -5.95 8.20 8.91
C HIS A 41 -4.58 7.66 9.32
N ALA A 42 -4.29 6.37 9.12
CA ALA A 42 -3.02 5.80 9.55
C ALA A 42 -1.83 6.47 8.83
N ARG A 43 -0.84 6.93 9.59
CA ARG A 43 0.46 7.40 9.11
C ARG A 43 1.49 6.28 9.10
N LEU A 44 1.36 5.34 10.05
CA LEU A 44 2.07 4.06 10.05
C LEU A 44 1.02 2.95 9.99
N LEU A 45 1.09 2.12 8.96
CA LEU A 45 0.04 1.14 8.64
C LEU A 45 0.66 -0.26 8.54
N ALA A 46 0.24 -1.18 9.40
CA ALA A 46 0.49 -2.60 9.21
C ALA A 46 -0.61 -3.21 8.34
N VAL A 47 -0.21 -4.06 7.39
CA VAL A 47 -1.09 -4.71 6.44
C VAL A 47 -0.88 -6.21 6.49
N TYR A 48 -1.94 -6.94 6.81
CA TYR A 48 -1.97 -8.39 6.77
C TYR A 48 -2.77 -8.82 5.54
N GLY A 49 -2.17 -9.65 4.70
CA GLY A 49 -2.73 -9.94 3.40
C GLY A 49 -1.98 -11.01 2.63
N VAL A 50 -2.38 -11.21 1.37
CA VAL A 50 -1.76 -12.15 0.44
C VAL A 50 -0.83 -11.39 -0.51
N TRP A 51 0.43 -11.82 -0.54
CA TRP A 51 1.43 -11.27 -1.44
C TRP A 51 1.18 -11.73 -2.88
N GLN A 52 1.22 -10.79 -3.82
CA GLN A 52 1.10 -11.02 -5.25
C GLN A 52 2.31 -10.40 -5.93
N ARG A 53 3.21 -11.27 -6.40
CA ARG A 53 4.38 -10.86 -7.17
C ARG A 53 4.09 -11.12 -8.64
N SER A 54 4.06 -10.05 -9.43
CA SER A 54 4.08 -10.19 -10.88
C SER A 54 5.54 -10.26 -11.30
N GLU A 55 5.93 -11.38 -11.92
CA GLU A 55 7.21 -11.45 -12.62
C GLU A 55 7.00 -10.84 -14.00
N GLU A 56 7.65 -9.70 -14.26
CA GLU A 56 7.75 -9.21 -15.62
C GLU A 56 8.75 -10.12 -16.34
N SER A 57 8.28 -10.91 -17.31
CA SER A 57 9.17 -11.63 -18.21
C SER A 57 9.70 -10.63 -19.24
N GLY A 58 11.01 -10.38 -19.24
CA GLY A 58 11.64 -9.57 -20.29
C GLY A 58 11.50 -10.25 -21.65
N HIS A 59 11.56 -9.45 -22.72
CA HIS A 59 11.37 -9.90 -24.10
C HIS A 59 12.34 -11.03 -24.53
N ASP A 60 13.46 -11.17 -23.81
CA ASP A 60 14.57 -12.06 -24.15
C ASP A 60 14.75 -13.22 -23.15
N GLY A 61 13.73 -13.53 -22.34
CA GLY A 61 13.82 -14.55 -21.29
C GLY A 61 14.67 -14.14 -20.07
N GLN A 62 15.16 -12.90 -20.05
CA GLN A 62 15.73 -12.30 -18.84
C GLN A 62 14.61 -11.82 -17.89
N PRO A 63 14.88 -11.78 -16.57
CA PRO A 63 13.98 -11.11 -15.64
C PRO A 63 13.78 -9.66 -16.09
N GLY A 64 12.53 -9.26 -16.31
CA GLY A 64 12.18 -7.87 -16.58
C GLY A 64 12.57 -6.98 -15.40
N PHE A 65 13.00 -5.76 -15.70
CA PHE A 65 13.31 -4.76 -14.69
C PHE A 65 12.01 -4.26 -14.03
N GLY A 66 11.57 -4.93 -12.96
CA GLY A 66 10.54 -4.38 -12.09
C GLY A 66 9.43 -5.35 -11.74
N ALA A 67 9.70 -6.32 -10.86
CA ALA A 67 8.63 -7.09 -10.26
C ALA A 67 7.74 -6.17 -9.42
N VAL A 68 6.52 -5.91 -9.88
CA VAL A 68 5.53 -5.14 -9.11
C VAL A 68 5.11 -5.97 -7.90
N ARG A 69 5.12 -5.31 -6.74
CA ARG A 69 4.82 -5.89 -5.44
C ARG A 69 3.44 -5.46 -5.00
N ASN A 70 2.47 -6.34 -5.17
CA ASN A 70 1.11 -6.11 -4.73
C ASN A 70 0.83 -6.90 -3.44
N LEU A 71 0.09 -6.29 -2.52
CA LEU A 71 -0.38 -6.93 -1.29
C LEU A 71 -1.90 -6.78 -1.21
N VAL A 72 -2.62 -7.89 -1.34
CA VAL A 72 -4.09 -7.90 -1.19
C VAL A 72 -4.43 -7.93 0.28
N ALA A 73 -4.98 -6.83 0.80
CA ALA A 73 -5.24 -6.68 2.23
C ALA A 73 -6.44 -7.49 2.70
N HIS A 74 -6.30 -8.11 3.87
CA HIS A 74 -7.36 -8.77 4.62
C HIS A 74 -7.62 -8.12 5.99
N ARG A 75 -6.58 -7.53 6.58
CA ARG A 75 -6.67 -6.75 7.83
C ARG A 75 -5.64 -5.63 7.80
N LEU A 76 -6.04 -4.49 8.33
CA LEU A 76 -5.24 -3.30 8.52
C LEU A 76 -5.14 -2.98 10.01
N GLU A 77 -4.03 -2.39 10.42
CA GLU A 77 -3.81 -1.95 11.79
C GLU A 77 -3.09 -0.60 11.79
N ASP A 78 -3.68 0.37 12.49
CA ASP A 78 -3.10 1.69 12.64
C ASP A 78 -2.03 1.66 13.74
N LEU A 79 -0.78 1.71 13.31
CA LEU A 79 0.39 1.77 14.17
C LEU A 79 0.88 3.21 14.38
N THR A 80 0.14 4.22 13.92
CA THR A 80 0.45 5.64 14.16
C THR A 80 0.77 5.97 15.62
N PRO A 81 0.11 5.37 16.64
CA PRO A 81 0.49 5.60 18.03
C PRO A 81 1.95 5.27 18.36
N LEU A 82 2.57 4.32 17.64
CA LEU A 82 3.98 3.94 17.83
C LEU A 82 4.96 5.00 17.31
N LEU A 83 4.52 5.90 16.43
CA LEU A 83 5.34 7.03 15.99
C LEU A 83 5.58 8.04 17.13
N GLY A 84 4.86 7.95 18.25
CA GLY A 84 5.01 8.86 19.37
C GLY A 84 4.86 10.34 18.94
N ARG A 85 5.76 11.21 19.41
CA ARG A 85 5.83 12.62 18.99
C ARG A 85 6.69 12.86 17.74
N LEU A 86 7.04 11.83 16.97
CA LEU A 86 7.75 12.02 15.70
C LEU A 86 6.80 12.73 14.72
N GLY A 87 6.89 14.06 14.71
CA GLY A 87 6.35 14.88 13.64
C GLY A 87 7.08 14.49 12.37
N THR A 88 6.53 13.55 11.60
CA THR A 88 6.89 13.40 10.18
C THR A 88 6.44 14.66 9.45
N SER A 89 7.26 15.72 9.49
CA SER A 89 7.23 16.75 8.47
C SER A 89 7.80 16.11 7.21
N SER A 90 6.92 15.87 6.23
CA SER A 90 7.35 15.60 4.86
C SER A 90 8.35 16.67 4.47
N ARG A 91 9.59 16.29 4.13
CA ARG A 91 10.57 17.22 3.60
C ARG A 91 10.18 17.51 2.16
N ASP A 92 9.44 18.60 1.95
CA ASP A 92 9.24 19.14 0.62
C ASP A 92 10.55 19.80 0.19
N PHE A 93 11.23 19.22 -0.81
CA PHE A 93 12.35 19.88 -1.48
C PHE A 93 11.76 20.83 -2.52
N HIS A 94 12.08 22.13 -2.40
CA HIS A 94 11.72 23.19 -3.35
C HIS A 94 12.85 23.41 -4.35
#